data_AF-A0A6P3Z4A5-F1
#
_entry.id   AF-A0A6P3Z4A5-F1
#
_cell.length_a   1.000
_cell.length_b   1.000
_cell.length_c   1.000
_cell.angle_alpha   90.00
_cell.angle_beta   90.00
_cell.angle_gamma   90.00
#
_symmetry.space_group_name_H-M   'P 1'
#
loop_
_entity.id
_entity.type
_entity.pdbx_description
1 polymer ?
#
loop_
_entity_poly.entity_id
_entity_poly.type
_entity_poly.pdbx_seq_one_letter_code
_entity_poly.pdbx_strand_id
1 'polypeptide(L)'
;MVDFIFVDTTPFVNEYFTNPKNHTYDWRGVLPRENYLQNLLKGFESALRQSQAKWKIVVGHHTIKSAGHHGITKELEEQLLPILKDNHVDLYVNGHDHCLEHISDTESQIQFLTSGGGSKAWRGDIKWWKPEELKLYYDGQGFMSVQLNEVEANIVFYDVFGHVLHKWKLSKELDSDV
;
A
#
# COMPACT_ATOMS: atom_id res chain seq x y z
N MET A 1 1.60 9.90 17.68
CA MET A 1 2.36 10.41 16.53
C MET A 1 2.03 9.64 15.25
N VAL A 2 2.23 8.33 15.20
CA VAL A 2 1.92 7.49 14.03
C VAL A 2 1.22 6.20 14.47
N ASP A 3 0.24 5.75 13.69
CA ASP A 3 -0.31 4.41 13.77
C ASP A 3 0.00 3.63 12.47
N PHE A 4 0.50 2.42 12.65
CA PHE A 4 0.65 1.44 11.58
C PHE A 4 -0.48 0.42 11.69
N ILE A 5 -1.30 0.33 10.66
CA ILE A 5 -2.47 -0.57 10.63
C ILE A 5 -2.24 -1.60 9.54
N PHE A 6 -2.09 -2.84 9.94
CA PHE A 6 -1.86 -3.96 9.04
C PHE A 6 -3.20 -4.56 8.61
N VAL A 7 -3.35 -4.83 7.32
CA VAL A 7 -4.54 -5.43 6.75
C VAL A 7 -4.15 -6.65 5.92
N ASP A 8 -4.74 -7.80 6.24
CA ASP A 8 -4.57 -9.01 5.44
C ASP A 8 -5.35 -8.86 4.13
N THR A 9 -4.60 -8.61 3.05
CA THR A 9 -5.19 -8.41 1.73
C THR A 9 -5.37 -9.70 0.94
N THR A 10 -4.91 -10.85 1.45
CA THR A 10 -4.95 -12.13 0.74
C THR A 10 -6.38 -12.61 0.47
N PRO A 11 -7.30 -12.56 1.45
CA PRO A 11 -8.67 -13.04 1.23
C PRO A 11 -9.50 -12.14 0.31
N PHE A 12 -9.01 -10.97 -0.09
CA PHE A 12 -9.70 -10.10 -1.05
C PHE A 12 -9.58 -10.60 -2.48
N VAL A 13 -8.47 -11.25 -2.85
CA VAL A 13 -8.19 -11.65 -4.23
C VAL A 13 -9.08 -12.82 -4.65
N ASN A 14 -10.08 -12.57 -5.51
CA ASN A 14 -11.02 -13.61 -5.92
C ASN A 14 -10.36 -14.76 -6.68
N GLU A 15 -9.34 -14.47 -7.50
CA GLU A 15 -8.64 -15.47 -8.31
C GLU A 15 -8.03 -16.58 -7.44
N TYR A 16 -7.63 -16.29 -6.19
CA TYR A 16 -7.05 -17.30 -5.29
C TYR A 16 -8.07 -18.36 -4.84
N PHE A 17 -9.37 -18.06 -4.90
CA PHE A 17 -10.44 -18.99 -4.56
C PHE A 17 -11.04 -19.65 -5.81
N THR A 18 -11.13 -18.93 -6.92
CA THR A 18 -11.82 -19.40 -8.13
C THR A 18 -10.89 -20.05 -9.15
N ASN A 19 -9.62 -19.64 -9.19
CA ASN A 19 -8.64 -20.14 -10.14
C ASN A 19 -7.20 -20.10 -9.57
N PRO A 20 -6.88 -20.92 -8.55
CA PRO A 20 -5.58 -20.88 -7.89
C PRO A 20 -4.41 -21.39 -8.76
N LYS A 21 -4.68 -21.84 -10.00
CA LYS A 21 -3.70 -22.48 -10.88
C LYS A 21 -3.03 -23.66 -10.16
N ASN A 22 -1.70 -23.60 -9.99
CA ASN A 22 -0.92 -24.64 -9.31
C ASN A 22 -0.70 -24.35 -7.81
N HIS A 23 -1.30 -23.29 -7.27
CA HIS A 23 -1.16 -22.93 -5.86
C HIS A 23 -2.16 -23.72 -5.01
N THR A 24 -1.71 -24.12 -3.81
CA THR A 24 -2.59 -24.67 -2.78
C THR A 24 -2.61 -23.70 -1.61
N TYR A 25 -3.79 -23.18 -1.29
CA TYR A 25 -3.98 -22.23 -0.20
C TYR A 25 -4.66 -22.92 0.98
N ASP A 26 -4.17 -22.64 2.20
CA ASP A 26 -4.82 -23.07 3.43
C ASP A 26 -5.81 -21.99 3.89
N TRP A 27 -7.10 -22.24 3.65
CA TRP A 27 -8.17 -21.30 4.01
C TRP A 27 -8.78 -21.58 5.39
N ARG A 28 -8.17 -22.44 6.21
CA ARG A 28 -8.59 -22.62 7.61
C ARG A 28 -8.44 -21.29 8.36
N GLY A 29 -9.49 -20.87 9.07
CA GLY A 29 -9.54 -19.58 9.75
C GLY A 29 -9.95 -18.40 8.87
N VAL A 30 -9.97 -18.55 7.55
CA VAL A 30 -10.53 -17.58 6.60
C VAL A 30 -11.95 -17.93 6.21
N LEU A 31 -12.30 -19.21 6.14
CA LEU A 31 -13.66 -19.64 5.81
C LEU A 31 -14.62 -19.56 7.01
N PRO A 32 -15.87 -19.09 6.82
CA PRO A 32 -16.46 -18.57 5.57
C PRO A 32 -15.88 -17.20 5.18
N ARG A 33 -15.39 -17.10 3.93
CA ARG A 33 -14.64 -15.94 3.42
C ARG A 33 -15.40 -14.63 3.58
N GLU A 34 -16.70 -14.64 3.30
CA GLU A 34 -17.56 -13.46 3.41
C GLU A 34 -17.58 -12.92 4.85
N ASN A 35 -17.78 -13.80 5.84
CA ASN A 35 -17.78 -13.41 7.24
C ASN A 35 -16.41 -12.88 7.68
N TYR A 36 -15.32 -13.48 7.18
CA TYR A 36 -13.96 -13.01 7.46
C TYR A 36 -13.75 -11.60 6.91
N LEU A 37 -14.07 -11.36 5.64
CA LEU A 37 -13.92 -10.05 5.00
C LEU A 37 -14.77 -8.98 5.69
N GLN A 38 -16.03 -9.28 6.02
CA GLN A 38 -16.90 -8.35 6.75
C GLN A 38 -16.33 -7.98 8.11
N ASN A 39 -15.86 -8.96 8.89
CA ASN A 39 -15.27 -8.71 10.20
C ASN A 39 -13.95 -7.95 10.10
N LEU A 40 -13.11 -8.29 9.11
CA LEU A 40 -11.85 -7.62 8.85
C LEU A 40 -12.09 -6.16 8.47
N LEU A 41 -12.97 -5.87 7.51
CA LEU A 41 -13.28 -4.51 7.08
C LEU A 41 -13.87 -3.68 8.23
N LYS A 42 -14.79 -4.26 9.00
CA LYS A 42 -15.38 -3.59 10.18
C LYS A 42 -14.33 -3.27 11.24
N GLY A 43 -13.45 -4.22 11.56
CA GLY A 43 -12.38 -4.02 12.53
C GLY A 43 -11.35 -2.99 12.04
N PHE A 44 -10.98 -3.07 10.77
CA PHE A 44 -10.05 -2.18 10.11
C PHE A 44 -10.55 -0.73 10.07
N GLU A 45 -11.78 -0.52 9.61
CA GLU A 45 -12.40 0.81 9.59
C GLU A 45 -12.56 1.37 11.01
N SER A 46 -12.92 0.53 11.99
CA SER A 46 -13.02 0.96 13.37
C SER A 46 -11.68 1.41 13.95
N ALA A 47 -10.59 0.69 13.67
CA ALA A 47 -9.24 1.07 14.08
C ALA A 47 -8.83 2.42 13.47
N LEU A 48 -9.11 2.63 12.19
CA LEU A 48 -8.82 3.90 11.49
C LEU A 48 -9.61 5.08 12.06
N ARG A 49 -10.90 4.89 12.36
CA ARG A 49 -11.78 5.92 12.94
C ARG A 49 -11.39 6.29 14.37
N GLN A 50 -10.96 5.32 15.15
CA GLN A 50 -10.55 5.55 16.54
C GLN A 50 -9.14 6.18 16.63
N SER A 51 -8.29 5.97 15.64
CA SER A 51 -6.95 6.53 15.60
C SER A 51 -6.95 8.06 15.60
N GLN A 52 -6.32 8.63 16.64
CA GLN A 52 -6.00 10.05 16.77
C GLN A 52 -4.54 10.35 16.34
N ALA A 53 -3.88 9.39 15.70
CA ALA A 53 -2.49 9.58 15.28
C ALA A 53 -2.41 10.63 14.15
N LYS A 54 -1.41 11.51 14.23
CA LYS A 54 -1.10 12.46 13.17
C LYS A 54 -0.83 11.74 11.86
N TRP A 55 -0.07 10.65 11.85
CA TRP A 55 0.19 9.85 10.66
C TRP A 55 -0.57 8.52 10.71
N LYS A 56 -1.30 8.19 9.64
CA LYS A 56 -1.97 6.89 9.45
C LYS A 56 -1.33 6.17 8.28
N ILE A 57 -0.65 5.06 8.58
CA ILE A 57 0.05 4.24 7.59
C ILE A 57 -0.61 2.87 7.56
N VAL A 58 -1.14 2.50 6.40
CA VAL A 58 -1.74 1.17 6.19
C VAL A 58 -0.77 0.29 5.43
N VAL A 59 -0.58 -0.94 5.92
CA VAL A 59 0.33 -1.92 5.33
C VAL A 59 -0.45 -3.15 4.90
N GLY A 60 -0.34 -3.52 3.62
CA GLY A 60 -0.92 -4.72 3.04
C GLY A 60 0.09 -5.45 2.16
N HIS A 61 -0.24 -6.66 1.70
CA HIS A 61 0.64 -7.36 0.75
C HIS A 61 0.44 -6.88 -0.70
N HIS A 62 -0.79 -6.96 -1.18
CA HIS A 62 -1.20 -6.69 -2.56
C HIS A 62 -1.28 -5.20 -2.92
N THR A 63 -1.27 -4.92 -4.20
CA THR A 63 -1.33 -3.58 -4.80
C THR A 63 -2.77 -3.06 -4.88
N ILE A 64 -3.00 -1.82 -4.42
CA ILE A 64 -4.24 -1.08 -4.73
C ILE A 64 -4.06 -0.31 -6.03
N LYS A 65 -2.94 0.43 -6.15
CA LYS A 65 -2.47 1.06 -7.38
C LYS A 65 -1.11 0.51 -7.72
N SER A 66 -0.88 0.20 -8.99
CA SER A 66 0.44 -0.24 -9.47
C SER A 66 0.52 -0.23 -11.00
N ALA A 67 1.65 0.23 -11.52
CA ALA A 67 2.10 0.09 -12.90
C ALA A 67 2.92 -1.20 -13.11
N GLY A 68 3.06 -2.06 -12.10
CA GLY A 68 3.77 -3.33 -12.16
C GLY A 68 2.99 -4.48 -12.79
N HIS A 69 3.59 -5.67 -12.70
CA HIS A 69 3.11 -6.90 -13.32
C HIS A 69 1.68 -7.25 -12.91
N HIS A 70 1.36 -7.19 -11.63
CA HIS A 70 0.03 -7.49 -11.10
C HIS A 70 -0.93 -6.32 -11.34
N GLY A 71 -0.48 -5.08 -11.14
CA GLY A 71 -1.30 -3.88 -11.38
C GLY A 71 -2.36 -3.70 -10.30
N ILE A 72 -3.56 -3.24 -10.66
CA ILE A 72 -4.64 -2.96 -9.70
C ILE A 72 -5.33 -4.26 -9.24
N THR A 73 -5.37 -4.49 -7.91
CA THR A 73 -6.26 -5.51 -7.32
C THR A 73 -7.66 -4.91 -7.15
N LYS A 74 -8.58 -5.25 -8.06
CA LYS A 74 -9.91 -4.62 -8.13
C LYS A 74 -10.70 -4.70 -6.83
N GLU A 75 -10.63 -5.83 -6.14
CA GLU A 75 -11.37 -6.02 -4.89
C GLU A 75 -10.89 -5.07 -3.78
N LEU A 76 -9.60 -4.72 -3.77
CA LEU A 76 -9.07 -3.72 -2.83
C LEU A 76 -9.41 -2.29 -3.25
N GLU A 77 -9.40 -2.00 -4.56
CA GLU A 77 -9.86 -0.71 -5.09
C GLU A 77 -11.34 -0.47 -4.76
N GLU A 78 -12.19 -1.49 -4.84
CA GLU A 78 -13.62 -1.38 -4.58
C GLU A 78 -13.97 -1.38 -3.08
N GLN A 79 -13.30 -2.19 -2.27
CA GLN A 79 -13.71 -2.42 -0.87
C GLN A 79 -12.84 -1.72 0.16
N LEU A 80 -11.53 -1.59 -0.09
CA LEU A 80 -10.57 -1.06 0.88
C LEU A 80 -10.27 0.42 0.64
N LEU A 81 -10.02 0.81 -0.62
CA LEU A 81 -9.64 2.18 -0.97
C LEU A 81 -10.66 3.24 -0.52
N PRO A 82 -12.00 3.03 -0.61
CA PRO A 82 -12.95 4.00 -0.08
C PRO A 82 -12.77 4.24 1.42
N ILE A 83 -12.52 3.19 2.20
CA ILE A 83 -12.26 3.29 3.65
C ILE A 83 -10.97 4.07 3.91
N LEU A 84 -9.91 3.85 3.12
CA LEU A 84 -8.66 4.60 3.25
C LEU A 84 -8.88 6.09 3.02
N LYS A 85 -9.62 6.44 1.96
CA LYS A 85 -9.95 7.82 1.59
C LYS A 85 -10.79 8.49 2.68
N ASP A 86 -11.87 7.86 3.12
CA ASP A 86 -12.80 8.39 4.14
C ASP A 86 -12.11 8.63 5.50
N ASN A 87 -11.05 7.88 5.78
CA ASN A 87 -10.29 7.98 7.03
C ASN A 87 -8.97 8.74 6.91
N HIS A 88 -8.74 9.43 5.79
CA HIS A 88 -7.59 10.30 5.55
C HIS A 88 -6.24 9.60 5.78
N VAL A 89 -6.12 8.35 5.32
CA VAL A 89 -4.85 7.61 5.35
C VAL A 89 -3.78 8.39 4.58
N ASP A 90 -2.55 8.40 5.09
CA ASP A 90 -1.45 9.13 4.46
C ASP A 90 -0.71 8.24 3.47
N LEU A 91 -0.37 7.02 3.90
CA LEU A 91 0.45 6.08 3.15
C LEU A 91 -0.23 4.72 3.10
N TYR A 92 -0.31 4.15 1.91
CA TYR A 92 -0.53 2.72 1.71
C TYR A 92 0.76 2.08 1.25
N VAL A 93 1.26 1.11 2.02
CA VAL A 93 2.52 0.42 1.75
C VAL A 93 2.24 -1.03 1.40
N ASN A 94 2.78 -1.50 0.27
CA ASN A 94 2.65 -2.88 -0.18
C ASN A 94 3.95 -3.46 -0.76
N GLY A 95 3.88 -4.76 -1.05
CA GLY A 95 4.85 -5.47 -1.87
C GLY A 95 4.12 -6.07 -3.08
N HIS A 96 4.16 -7.40 -3.19
CA HIS A 96 3.52 -8.19 -4.25
C HIS A 96 4.09 -7.96 -5.64
N ASP A 97 4.02 -6.73 -6.15
CA ASP A 97 4.77 -6.36 -7.34
C ASP A 97 6.26 -6.25 -7.01
N HIS A 98 7.06 -7.03 -7.74
CA HIS A 98 8.50 -7.10 -7.56
C HIS A 98 9.21 -5.92 -8.23
N CYS A 99 8.92 -4.72 -7.73
CA CYS A 99 9.53 -3.45 -8.13
C CYS A 99 9.58 -2.50 -6.92
N LEU A 100 10.11 -1.29 -7.14
CA LEU A 100 9.91 -0.15 -6.26
C LEU A 100 9.07 0.89 -6.98
N GLU A 101 8.04 1.40 -6.32
CA GLU A 101 7.08 2.30 -6.95
C GLU A 101 6.56 3.34 -5.97
N HIS A 102 6.30 4.54 -6.51
CA HIS A 102 5.54 5.57 -5.83
C HIS A 102 4.49 6.15 -6.78
N ILE A 103 3.22 5.98 -6.43
CA ILE A 103 2.06 6.58 -7.10
C ILE A 103 1.37 7.54 -6.12
N SER A 104 1.23 8.80 -6.51
CA SER A 104 0.43 9.78 -5.76
C SER A 104 -1.02 9.75 -6.26
N ASP A 105 -2.00 9.68 -5.35
CA ASP A 105 -3.40 9.83 -5.74
C ASP A 105 -3.71 11.27 -6.18
N THR A 106 -4.58 11.43 -7.18
CA THR A 106 -5.07 12.74 -7.62
C THR A 106 -6.37 13.15 -6.94
N GLU A 107 -7.08 12.19 -6.34
CA GLU A 107 -8.37 12.40 -5.68
C GLU A 107 -8.27 12.46 -4.15
N SER A 108 -7.12 12.11 -3.58
CA SER A 108 -6.89 12.10 -2.13
C SER A 108 -5.42 12.40 -1.80
N GLN A 109 -5.10 12.53 -0.52
CA GLN A 109 -3.72 12.73 -0.06
C GLN A 109 -2.87 11.45 -0.04
N ILE A 110 -3.48 10.28 -0.28
CA ILE A 110 -2.83 8.99 -0.11
C ILE A 110 -1.65 8.86 -1.09
N GLN A 111 -0.50 8.45 -0.57
CA GLN A 111 0.63 7.97 -1.38
C GLN A 111 0.66 6.45 -1.35
N PHE A 112 0.68 5.83 -2.52
CA PHE A 112 0.83 4.39 -2.69
C PHE A 112 2.30 4.07 -2.93
N LEU A 113 2.87 3.25 -2.05
CA LEU A 113 4.29 2.94 -2.01
C LEU A 113 4.50 1.42 -2.12
N THR A 114 5.06 0.98 -3.23
CA THR A 114 5.44 -0.43 -3.42
C THR A 114 6.91 -0.60 -3.07
N SER A 115 7.21 -1.53 -2.16
CA SER A 115 8.57 -1.99 -1.84
C SER A 115 8.65 -3.51 -1.93
N GLY A 116 8.43 -4.06 -3.13
CA GLY A 116 8.43 -5.51 -3.37
C GLY A 116 9.69 -6.05 -4.04
N GLY A 117 10.60 -5.19 -4.50
CA GLY A 117 11.88 -5.55 -5.14
C GLY A 117 12.99 -6.05 -4.21
N GLY A 118 12.68 -6.53 -2.99
CA GLY A 118 13.71 -6.87 -2.00
C GLY A 118 14.58 -8.09 -2.34
N SER A 119 14.15 -8.95 -3.26
CA SER A 119 14.89 -10.16 -3.66
C SER A 119 14.77 -10.50 -5.14
N LYS A 120 13.57 -10.51 -5.72
CA LYS A 120 13.35 -10.63 -7.16
C LYS A 120 12.86 -9.28 -7.66
N ALA A 121 13.20 -8.93 -8.90
CA ALA A 121 12.67 -7.76 -9.58
C ALA A 121 12.20 -8.14 -10.99
N TRP A 122 11.08 -7.57 -11.44
CA TRP A 122 10.50 -7.83 -12.76
C TRP A 122 10.90 -6.75 -13.75
N ARG A 123 12.15 -6.83 -14.21
CA ARG A 123 12.74 -5.88 -15.14
C ARG A 123 11.94 -5.81 -16.46
N GLY A 124 11.60 -4.60 -16.89
CA GLY A 124 10.87 -4.34 -18.13
C GLY A 124 9.39 -4.71 -18.11
N ASP A 125 8.85 -5.18 -16.98
CA ASP A 125 7.44 -5.51 -16.81
C ASP A 125 6.70 -4.31 -16.21
N ILE A 126 6.32 -3.38 -17.09
CA ILE A 126 5.72 -2.09 -16.72
C ILE A 126 4.48 -1.87 -17.58
N LYS A 127 3.35 -1.63 -16.93
CA LYS A 127 2.11 -1.18 -17.54
C LYS A 127 2.11 0.34 -17.65
N TRP A 128 1.38 0.87 -18.62
CA TRP A 128 1.20 2.32 -18.71
C TRP A 128 0.47 2.85 -17.47
N TRP A 129 0.93 3.99 -16.95
CA TRP A 129 0.27 4.75 -15.90
C TRP A 129 0.28 6.24 -16.24
N LYS A 130 -0.62 6.99 -15.61
CA LYS A 130 -0.71 8.45 -15.76
C LYS A 130 0.58 9.13 -15.26
N PRO A 131 1.29 9.92 -16.09
CA PRO A 131 2.53 10.59 -15.69
C PRO A 131 2.37 11.55 -14.50
N GLU A 132 1.20 12.13 -14.32
CA GLU A 132 0.88 13.02 -13.21
C GLU A 132 0.79 12.28 -11.86
N GLU A 133 0.53 10.98 -11.86
CA GLU A 133 0.41 10.15 -10.65
C GLU A 133 1.70 9.38 -10.35
N LEU A 134 2.34 8.79 -11.37
CA LEU A 134 3.52 7.94 -11.23
C LEU A 134 4.78 8.78 -10.96
N LYS A 135 5.24 8.82 -9.71
CA LYS A 135 6.41 9.61 -9.28
C LYS A 135 7.72 8.84 -9.37
N LEU A 136 7.66 7.52 -9.18
CA LEU A 136 8.79 6.61 -9.34
C LEU A 136 8.27 5.26 -9.83
N TYR A 137 8.97 4.69 -10.81
CA TYR A 137 8.98 3.26 -11.05
C TYR A 137 10.43 2.80 -11.23
N TYR A 138 10.84 1.80 -10.48
CA TYR A 138 12.15 1.19 -10.60
C TYR A 138 12.00 -0.34 -10.63
N ASP A 139 12.45 -0.92 -11.73
CA ASP A 139 12.27 -2.34 -12.08
C ASP A 139 13.47 -3.22 -11.64
N GLY A 140 14.32 -2.66 -10.78
CA GLY A 140 15.43 -3.32 -10.12
C GLY A 140 15.14 -3.64 -8.66
N GLN A 141 16.14 -4.24 -8.01
CA GLN A 141 16.05 -4.60 -6.59
C GLN A 141 16.36 -3.41 -5.69
N GLY A 142 15.77 -3.40 -4.49
CA GLY A 142 16.06 -2.37 -3.50
C GLY A 142 15.04 -2.35 -2.37
N PHE A 143 14.97 -1.22 -1.67
CA PHE A 143 14.11 -1.03 -0.50
C PHE A 143 13.77 0.45 -0.31
N MET A 144 12.86 0.74 0.63
CA MET A 144 12.60 2.11 1.07
C MET A 144 12.82 2.29 2.57
N SER A 145 13.19 3.51 2.98
CA SER A 145 13.17 3.95 4.37
C SER A 145 12.11 5.02 4.57
N VAL A 146 11.47 5.02 5.74
CA VAL A 146 10.53 6.06 6.16
C VAL A 146 11.02 6.65 7.48
N GLN A 147 11.26 7.97 7.51
CA GLN A 147 11.58 8.72 8.72
C GLN A 147 10.44 9.69 9.03
N LEU A 148 9.89 9.60 10.24
CA LEU A 148 8.72 10.36 10.66
C LEU A 148 9.04 11.20 11.88
N ASN A 149 8.50 12.41 11.90
CA ASN A 149 8.29 13.20 13.12
C ASN A 149 6.83 13.70 13.12
N GLU A 150 6.47 14.60 14.05
CA GLU A 150 5.09 15.06 14.14
C GLU A 150 4.58 15.87 12.95
N VAL A 151 5.47 16.48 12.18
CA VAL A 151 5.15 17.41 11.09
C VAL A 151 5.60 16.91 9.73
N GLU A 152 6.53 15.98 9.66
CA GLU A 152 7.15 15.54 8.41
C GLU A 152 7.30 14.02 8.32
N ALA A 153 7.00 13.49 7.13
CA ALA A 153 7.33 12.13 6.72
C ALA A 153 8.30 12.20 5.53
N ASN A 154 9.53 11.71 5.73
CA ASN A 154 10.55 11.62 4.70
C ASN A 154 10.67 10.16 4.23
N ILE A 155 10.37 9.93 2.95
CA ILE A 155 10.43 8.62 2.30
C ILE A 155 11.58 8.65 1.31
N VAL A 156 12.45 7.64 1.36
CA VAL A 156 13.58 7.51 0.45
C VAL A 156 13.63 6.09 -0.10
N PHE A 157 13.71 5.98 -1.42
CA PHE A 157 13.90 4.72 -2.12
C PHE A 157 15.38 4.54 -2.47
N TYR A 158 15.88 3.32 -2.28
CA TYR A 158 17.26 2.95 -2.57
C TYR A 158 17.33 1.75 -3.49
N ASP A 159 18.35 1.71 -4.34
CA ASP A 159 18.77 0.47 -4.99
C ASP A 159 19.50 -0.45 -3.98
N VAL A 160 19.87 -1.66 -4.43
CA VAL A 160 20.63 -2.64 -3.60
C VAL A 160 22.00 -2.17 -3.14
N PHE A 161 22.59 -1.15 -3.77
CA PHE A 161 23.88 -0.60 -3.38
C PHE A 161 23.74 0.56 -2.40
N GLY A 162 22.49 0.94 -2.05
CA GLY A 162 22.21 2.07 -1.18
C GLY A 162 22.24 3.42 -1.91
N HIS A 163 22.23 3.45 -3.24
CA HIS A 163 22.06 4.70 -3.98
C HIS A 163 20.61 5.16 -3.89
N VAL A 164 20.43 6.45 -3.64
CA VAL A 164 19.10 7.05 -3.62
C VAL A 164 18.53 7.09 -5.03
N LEU A 165 17.35 6.49 -5.20
CA LEU A 165 16.58 6.50 -6.44
C LEU A 165 15.54 7.63 -6.45
N HIS A 166 14.92 7.88 -5.28
CA HIS A 166 13.84 8.85 -5.15
C HIS A 166 13.73 9.34 -3.71
N LYS A 167 13.31 10.60 -3.54
CA LYS A 167 12.97 11.18 -2.24
C LYS A 167 11.57 11.80 -2.33
N TRP A 168 10.78 11.56 -1.30
CA TRP A 168 9.47 12.19 -1.15
C TRP A 168 9.29 12.70 0.27
N LYS A 169 8.69 13.87 0.40
CA LYS A 169 8.42 14.49 1.69
C LYS A 169 6.95 14.86 1.76
N LEU A 170 6.27 14.37 2.80
CA LEU A 170 4.96 14.86 3.20
C LEU A 170 5.12 15.75 4.42
N SER A 171 4.28 16.77 4.51
CA SER A 171 4.21 17.65 5.67
C SER A 171 2.78 17.75 6.19
N LYS A 172 2.61 17.83 7.49
CA LYS A 172 1.36 18.20 8.16
C LYS A 172 1.54 19.53 8.87
N GLU A 173 0.50 20.34 8.87
CA GLU A 173 0.48 21.56 9.68
C GLU A 173 0.49 21.18 11.16
N LEU A 174 1.10 22.04 11.99
CA LEU A 174 0.92 21.96 13.43
C LEU A 174 -0.50 22.42 13.70
N ASP A 175 -1.32 21.60 14.37
CA ASP A 175 -2.58 22.07 14.91
C ASP A 175 -2.27 23.32 15.75
N SER A 176 -2.80 24.46 15.33
CA SER A 176 -2.77 25.66 16.16
C SER A 176 -3.69 25.36 17.33
N ASP A 177 -3.12 25.17 18.53
CA ASP A 177 -3.90 25.08 19.76
C ASP A 177 -4.88 26.28 19.81
N VAL A 178 -6.18 25.99 19.71
CA VAL A 178 -7.27 26.95 19.94
C VAL A 178 -7.70 26.88 21.39
#